data_AF-A0A5N9AFN0-F1
#
_entry.id   AF-A0A5N9AFN0-F1
#
_cell.length_a   1.000
_cell.length_b   1.000
_cell.length_c   1.000
_cell.angle_alpha   90.00
_cell.angle_beta   90.00
_cell.angle_gamma   90.00
#
_symmetry.space_group_name_H-M   'P 1'
#
loop_
_entity.id
_entity.type
_entity.pdbx_description
1 polymer ?
#
loop_
_entity_poly.entity_id
_entity_poly.type
_entity_poly.pdbx_seq_one_letter_code
_entity_poly.pdbx_strand_id
1 'polypeptide(L)'
;MKYVIANDGTVTAVVAGQTYTFNSDHPSYDKLLNNLKTGNVEYFEASYDIISRVNSFCEGYVSADGGEMTWDGIAMPDLFTDRILDMISQGFPFEPMLNFLDNLSQNPSDQAVVELFDFMQNKHLPITSDGHFLAYKAVGEDFTDLYSGSLDNSVGQTVEVPRSSVNSNRNSHCAAGLHVGAIDYAASYGGIDINNKSDDDGGNNLVICKVNPMDVVSVPSDSRFQKLRCCKYEVVSMFDNIFSSSVYMTENEIDSIKREKRTKEWAHEITSKLKRVKEVLEKVERYATV
;
A
#
# COMPACT_ATOMS: atom_id res chain seq x y z
N MET A 1 -19.26 21.88 18.16
CA MET A 1 -19.31 20.74 19.10
C MET A 1 -18.58 21.12 20.39
N LYS A 2 -18.88 20.49 21.54
CA LYS A 2 -18.14 20.76 22.79
C LYS A 2 -17.19 19.59 23.04
N TYR A 3 -15.94 19.86 23.39
CA TYR A 3 -14.97 18.80 23.69
C TYR A 3 -13.93 19.26 24.70
N VAL A 4 -13.34 18.30 25.41
CA VAL A 4 -12.23 18.47 26.35
C VAL A 4 -11.12 17.51 25.93
N ILE A 5 -9.88 18.00 25.94
CA ILE A 5 -8.68 17.19 25.69
C ILE A 5 -7.90 17.15 27.00
N ALA A 6 -7.70 15.95 27.55
CA ALA A 6 -6.88 15.72 28.73
C ALA A 6 -5.40 15.75 28.38
N ASN A 7 -4.54 15.90 29.40
CA ASN A 7 -3.09 15.99 29.21
C ASN A 7 -2.46 14.71 28.65
N ASP A 8 -3.12 13.56 28.81
CA ASP A 8 -2.71 12.26 28.29
C ASP A 8 -3.17 12.02 26.84
N GLY A 9 -3.82 13.01 26.20
CA GLY A 9 -4.36 12.87 24.84
C GLY A 9 -5.76 12.25 24.79
N THR A 10 -6.40 11.96 25.92
CA THR A 10 -7.79 11.53 25.94
C THR A 10 -8.73 12.68 25.59
N VAL A 11 -9.60 12.47 24.62
CA VAL A 11 -10.61 13.43 24.16
C VAL A 11 -11.99 12.94 24.58
N THR A 12 -12.74 13.81 25.24
CA THR A 12 -14.17 13.61 25.51
C THR A 12 -14.96 14.69 24.79
N ALA A 13 -15.86 14.30 23.90
CA ALA A 13 -16.65 15.21 23.08
C ALA A 13 -18.15 14.96 23.23
N VAL A 14 -18.95 16.03 23.15
CA VAL A 14 -20.41 15.97 23.02
C VAL A 14 -20.78 16.40 21.60
N VAL A 15 -21.30 15.44 20.83
CA VAL A 15 -21.67 15.57 19.42
C VAL A 15 -23.10 15.07 19.26
N ALA A 16 -23.97 15.85 18.61
CA ALA A 16 -25.39 15.55 18.46
C ALA A 16 -26.14 15.15 19.75
N GLY A 17 -25.65 15.55 20.92
CA GLY A 17 -26.24 15.19 22.23
C GLY A 17 -25.74 13.86 22.80
N GLN A 18 -24.85 13.14 22.11
CA GLN A 18 -24.16 11.96 22.60
C GLN A 18 -22.72 12.29 23.05
N THR A 19 -22.23 11.52 24.03
CA THR A 19 -20.87 11.65 24.54
C THR A 19 -19.98 10.60 23.90
N TYR A 20 -18.84 11.03 23.37
CA TYR A 20 -17.83 10.23 22.71
C TYR A 20 -16.52 10.37 23.45
N THR A 21 -15.78 9.26 23.64
CA THR A 21 -14.49 9.26 24.32
C THR A 21 -13.50 8.44 23.52
N PHE A 22 -12.38 9.06 23.14
CA PHE A 22 -11.32 8.41 22.36
C PHE A 22 -9.96 8.96 22.80
N ASN A 23 -8.89 8.20 22.64
CA ASN A 23 -7.52 8.60 23.01
C ASN A 23 -6.63 8.68 21.77
N SER A 24 -5.35 9.06 21.97
CA SER A 24 -4.34 9.18 20.91
C SER A 24 -4.15 7.92 20.07
N ASP A 25 -4.54 6.75 20.60
CA ASP A 25 -4.38 5.45 19.95
C ASP A 25 -5.54 5.14 18.99
N HIS A 26 -6.59 5.98 18.97
CA HIS A 26 -7.70 5.81 18.05
C HIS A 26 -7.22 6.01 16.59
N PRO A 27 -7.48 5.06 15.66
CA PRO A 27 -7.03 5.13 14.26
C PRO A 27 -7.30 6.42 13.49
N SER A 28 -8.42 7.08 13.84
CA SER A 28 -8.84 8.34 13.23
C SER A 28 -8.65 9.54 14.18
N TYR A 29 -7.75 9.48 15.16
CA TYR A 29 -7.59 10.51 16.20
C TYR A 29 -7.50 11.93 15.62
N ASP A 30 -6.59 12.17 14.67
CA ASP A 30 -6.40 13.49 14.06
C ASP A 30 -7.63 13.94 13.24
N LYS A 31 -8.27 13.01 12.53
CA LYS A 31 -9.50 13.28 11.76
C LYS A 31 -10.66 13.63 12.69
N LEU A 32 -10.82 12.90 13.79
CA LEU A 32 -11.80 13.19 14.84
C LEU A 32 -11.56 14.58 15.43
N LEU A 33 -10.31 14.90 15.78
CA LEU A 33 -9.94 16.21 16.29
C LEU A 33 -10.27 17.32 15.30
N ASN A 34 -9.97 17.11 14.02
CA ASN A 34 -10.27 18.06 12.94
C ASN A 34 -11.77 18.24 12.73
N ASN A 35 -12.55 17.15 12.74
CA ASN A 35 -14.00 17.20 12.61
C ASN A 35 -14.65 17.90 13.81
N LEU A 36 -14.15 17.68 15.03
CA LEU A 36 -14.56 18.43 16.23
C LEU A 36 -14.32 19.93 16.09
N LYS A 37 -13.13 20.32 15.58
CA LYS A 37 -12.75 21.73 15.35
C LYS A 37 -13.61 22.40 14.27
N THR A 38 -13.85 21.69 13.17
CA THR A 38 -14.60 22.20 12.01
C THR A 38 -16.12 22.13 12.19
N GLY A 39 -16.60 21.44 13.22
CA GLY A 39 -18.04 21.36 13.50
C GLY A 39 -18.78 20.35 12.61
N ASN A 40 -18.07 19.46 11.92
CA ASN A 40 -18.66 18.51 10.99
C ASN A 40 -19.14 17.22 11.68
N VAL A 41 -20.42 17.21 12.09
CA VAL A 41 -21.03 16.13 12.89
C VAL A 41 -21.06 14.80 12.16
N GLU A 42 -21.54 14.78 10.91
CA GLU A 42 -21.70 13.55 10.12
C GLU A 42 -20.36 12.85 9.90
N TYR A 43 -19.33 13.62 9.52
CA TYR A 43 -17.99 13.08 9.32
C TYR A 43 -17.31 12.70 10.65
N PHE A 44 -17.64 13.38 11.75
CA PHE A 44 -17.17 12.98 13.09
C PHE A 44 -17.71 11.59 13.45
N GLU A 45 -19.03 11.39 13.37
CA GLU A 45 -19.66 10.11 13.72
C GLU A 45 -19.16 8.98 12.80
N ALA A 46 -19.02 9.25 11.49
CA ALA A 46 -18.46 8.28 10.56
C ALA A 46 -16.99 7.93 10.83
N SER A 47 -16.18 8.88 11.31
CA SER A 47 -14.77 8.66 11.67
C SER A 47 -14.61 7.97 13.02
N TYR A 48 -15.55 8.19 13.95
CA TYR A 48 -15.52 7.59 15.28
C TYR A 48 -15.90 6.12 15.22
N ASP A 49 -16.88 5.80 14.37
CA ASP A 49 -17.37 4.43 14.23
C ASP A 49 -16.51 3.57 13.28
N ILE A 50 -15.26 3.97 13.02
CA ILE A 50 -14.39 3.26 12.08
C ILE A 50 -14.12 1.82 12.53
N ILE A 51 -14.01 1.57 13.83
CA ILE A 51 -13.82 0.22 14.39
C ILE A 51 -15.08 -0.63 14.23
N SER A 52 -16.27 -0.10 14.50
CA SER A 52 -17.50 -0.86 14.26
C SER A 52 -17.76 -1.06 12.77
N ARG A 53 -17.39 -0.09 11.92
CA ARG A 53 -17.41 -0.24 10.45
C ARG A 53 -16.45 -1.32 9.99
N VAL A 54 -15.22 -1.36 10.51
CA VAL A 54 -14.27 -2.46 10.28
C VAL A 54 -14.93 -3.77 10.69
N ASN A 55 -15.39 -3.91 11.92
CA ASN A 55 -15.95 -5.16 12.44
C ASN A 55 -17.22 -5.60 11.67
N SER A 56 -18.09 -4.65 11.30
CA SER A 56 -19.33 -4.89 10.55
C SER A 56 -19.05 -5.24 9.09
N PHE A 57 -18.15 -4.51 8.45
CA PHE A 57 -17.76 -4.77 7.07
C PHE A 57 -17.04 -6.12 6.99
N CYS A 58 -16.17 -6.43 7.95
CA CYS A 58 -15.47 -7.71 8.03
C CYS A 58 -16.32 -8.87 8.53
N GLU A 59 -17.61 -8.70 8.81
CA GLU A 59 -18.48 -9.75 9.40
C GLU A 59 -17.84 -10.46 10.63
N GLY A 60 -16.99 -9.76 11.39
CA GLY A 60 -16.22 -10.31 12.52
C GLY A 60 -14.91 -11.04 12.18
N TYR A 61 -14.50 -11.11 10.91
CA TYR A 61 -13.22 -11.70 10.51
C TYR A 61 -12.01 -10.82 10.84
N VAL A 62 -12.21 -9.49 10.89
CA VAL A 62 -11.22 -8.55 11.41
C VAL A 62 -11.76 -7.96 12.69
N SER A 63 -10.95 -8.01 13.74
CA SER A 63 -11.17 -7.30 14.99
C SER A 63 -10.13 -6.20 15.11
N ALA A 64 -10.58 -4.95 15.24
CA ALA A 64 -9.74 -3.84 15.66
C ALA A 64 -10.00 -3.56 17.15
N ASP A 65 -9.01 -3.83 18.00
CA ASP A 65 -9.06 -3.48 19.43
C ASP A 65 -7.72 -2.87 19.85
N GLY A 66 -7.75 -1.80 20.66
CA GLY A 66 -6.54 -1.14 21.16
C GLY A 66 -5.56 -0.62 20.09
N GLY A 67 -6.00 -0.41 18.85
CA GLY A 67 -5.15 0.01 17.73
C GLY A 67 -4.49 -1.14 16.95
N GLU A 68 -4.61 -2.38 17.43
CA GLU A 68 -4.14 -3.58 16.71
C GLU A 68 -5.28 -4.19 15.89
N MET A 69 -5.02 -4.52 14.62
CA MET A 69 -5.93 -5.29 13.80
C MET A 69 -5.53 -6.77 13.80
N THR A 70 -6.51 -7.64 14.00
CA THR A 70 -6.35 -9.09 13.90
C THR A 70 -7.30 -9.64 12.85
N TRP A 71 -6.85 -10.60 12.04
CA TRP A 71 -7.68 -11.38 11.12
C TRP A 71 -7.81 -12.82 11.62
N ASP A 72 -9.02 -13.25 12.01
CA ASP A 72 -9.26 -14.62 12.51
C ASP A 72 -8.26 -15.04 13.61
N GLY A 73 -7.96 -14.12 14.54
CA GLY A 73 -6.99 -14.29 15.62
C GLY A 73 -5.52 -14.09 15.23
N ILE A 74 -5.21 -13.75 13.97
CA ILE A 74 -3.86 -13.47 13.47
C ILE A 74 -3.63 -11.95 13.46
N ALA A 75 -2.76 -11.45 14.34
CA ALA A 75 -2.31 -10.05 14.29
C ALA A 75 -1.77 -9.67 12.91
N MET A 76 -2.28 -8.55 12.36
CA MET A 76 -1.85 -7.96 11.11
C MET A 76 -0.64 -7.04 11.36
N PRO A 77 0.36 -7.04 10.47
CA PRO A 77 1.48 -6.09 10.58
C PRO A 77 1.04 -4.62 10.51
N ASP A 78 1.68 -3.76 11.28
CA ASP A 78 1.30 -2.34 11.47
C ASP A 78 1.11 -1.56 10.16
N LEU A 79 2.02 -1.72 9.20
CA LEU A 79 1.91 -1.06 7.88
C LEU A 79 0.58 -1.38 7.17
N PHE A 80 0.05 -2.59 7.36
CA PHE A 80 -1.23 -2.98 6.79
C PHE A 80 -2.40 -2.41 7.58
N THR A 81 -2.30 -2.44 8.90
CA THR A 81 -3.28 -1.82 9.80
C THR A 81 -3.49 -0.36 9.39
N ASP A 82 -2.40 0.42 9.28
CA ASP A 82 -2.45 1.83 8.89
C ASP A 82 -3.08 2.04 7.51
N ARG A 83 -2.71 1.23 6.51
CA ARG A 83 -3.28 1.33 5.16
C ARG A 83 -4.75 0.97 5.13
N ILE A 84 -5.17 -0.10 5.80
CA ILE A 84 -6.58 -0.52 5.88
C ILE A 84 -7.42 0.59 6.54
N LEU A 85 -6.92 1.16 7.64
CA LEU A 85 -7.57 2.27 8.32
C LEU A 85 -7.67 3.51 7.42
N ASP A 86 -6.62 3.83 6.66
CA ASP A 86 -6.64 4.92 5.68
C ASP A 86 -7.68 4.68 4.57
N MET A 87 -7.73 3.48 3.98
CA MET A 87 -8.71 3.10 2.95
C MET A 87 -10.14 3.27 3.47
N ILE A 88 -10.44 2.74 4.66
CA ILE A 88 -11.77 2.82 5.27
C ILE A 88 -12.14 4.28 5.58
N SER A 89 -11.17 5.05 6.08
CA SER A 89 -11.39 6.47 6.38
C SER A 89 -11.63 7.33 5.12
N GLN A 90 -11.21 6.85 3.95
CA GLN A 90 -11.51 7.44 2.63
C GLN A 90 -12.77 6.82 1.99
N GLY A 91 -13.42 5.86 2.63
CA GLY A 91 -14.63 5.20 2.14
C GLY A 91 -14.38 4.08 1.11
N PHE A 92 -13.13 3.63 0.96
CA PHE A 92 -12.75 2.56 0.06
C PHE A 92 -12.92 1.17 0.70
N PRO A 93 -13.21 0.14 -0.12
CA PRO A 93 -13.08 -1.26 0.29
C PRO A 93 -11.63 -1.56 0.66
N PHE A 94 -11.38 -2.44 1.65
CA PHE A 94 -10.00 -2.82 2.04
C PHE A 94 -9.54 -4.15 1.44
N GLU A 95 -10.42 -4.87 0.74
CA GLU A 95 -10.16 -6.10 -0.01
C GLU A 95 -8.90 -6.04 -0.90
N PRO A 96 -8.58 -4.91 -1.56
CA PRO A 96 -7.29 -4.75 -2.23
C PRO A 96 -6.08 -5.13 -1.37
N MET A 97 -6.09 -4.82 -0.07
CA MET A 97 -5.00 -5.18 0.86
C MET A 97 -4.95 -6.68 1.17
N LEU A 98 -6.10 -7.35 1.21
CA LEU A 98 -6.13 -8.80 1.39
C LEU A 98 -5.58 -9.51 0.17
N ASN A 99 -5.95 -9.04 -1.02
CA ASN A 99 -5.41 -9.55 -2.28
C ASN A 99 -3.89 -9.30 -2.36
N PHE A 100 -3.42 -8.15 -1.88
CA PHE A 100 -2.00 -7.85 -1.77
C PHE A 100 -1.27 -8.85 -0.86
N LEU A 101 -1.86 -9.15 0.30
CA LEU A 101 -1.30 -10.10 1.25
C LEU A 101 -1.29 -11.54 0.69
N ASP A 102 -2.33 -11.92 -0.05
CA ASP A 102 -2.37 -13.20 -0.76
C ASP A 102 -1.23 -13.29 -1.79
N ASN A 103 -1.13 -12.31 -2.68
CA ASN A 103 -0.05 -12.22 -3.66
C ASN A 103 1.34 -12.27 -3.00
N LEU A 104 1.51 -11.54 -1.89
CA LEU A 104 2.76 -11.54 -1.12
C LEU A 104 3.04 -12.93 -0.49
N SER A 105 2.00 -13.61 -0.02
CA SER A 105 2.09 -14.97 0.50
C SER A 105 2.50 -16.00 -0.57
N GLN A 106 2.42 -15.66 -1.85
CA GLN A 106 2.89 -16.52 -2.94
C GLN A 106 4.33 -16.20 -3.36
N ASN A 107 4.95 -15.14 -2.83
CA ASN A 107 6.33 -14.81 -3.11
C ASN A 107 7.27 -15.91 -2.55
N PRO A 108 8.11 -16.55 -3.40
CA PRO A 108 8.95 -17.67 -2.98
C PRO A 108 10.14 -17.25 -2.10
N SER A 109 10.38 -15.95 -1.92
CA SER A 109 11.49 -15.44 -1.12
C SER A 109 10.97 -14.76 0.15
N ASP A 110 11.19 -15.39 1.30
CA ASP A 110 10.90 -14.81 2.62
C ASP A 110 11.64 -13.47 2.81
N GLN A 111 12.85 -13.34 2.24
CA GLN A 111 13.61 -12.08 2.25
C GLN A 111 12.90 -10.99 1.43
N ALA A 112 12.46 -11.29 0.21
CA ALA A 112 11.74 -10.33 -0.62
C ALA A 112 10.41 -9.89 0.01
N VAL A 113 9.73 -10.82 0.69
CA VAL A 113 8.50 -10.52 1.46
C VAL A 113 8.77 -9.43 2.48
N VAL A 114 9.84 -9.58 3.27
CA VAL A 114 10.22 -8.63 4.33
C VAL A 114 10.69 -7.31 3.73
N GLU A 115 11.57 -7.38 2.73
CA GLU A 115 12.11 -6.20 2.06
C GLU A 115 11.03 -5.33 1.40
N LEU A 116 9.93 -5.94 0.92
CA LEU A 116 8.82 -5.18 0.34
C LEU A 116 8.18 -4.22 1.35
N PHE A 117 8.18 -4.52 2.66
CA PHE A 117 7.67 -3.59 3.67
C PHE A 117 8.46 -2.29 3.70
N ASP A 118 9.78 -2.35 3.55
CA ASP A 118 10.64 -1.16 3.47
C ASP A 118 10.26 -0.28 2.27
N PHE A 119 10.01 -0.91 1.12
CA PHE A 119 9.57 -0.20 -0.08
C PHE A 119 8.19 0.44 0.11
N MET A 120 7.26 -0.27 0.74
CA MET A 120 5.87 0.14 0.92
C MET A 120 5.66 1.23 1.97
N GLN A 121 6.69 1.57 2.76
CA GLN A 121 6.72 2.78 3.59
C GLN A 121 6.78 4.07 2.76
N ASN A 122 7.17 3.99 1.49
CA ASN A 122 7.11 5.14 0.58
C ASN A 122 5.66 5.51 0.26
N LYS A 123 5.41 6.81 0.11
CA LYS A 123 4.09 7.36 -0.24
C LYS A 123 3.79 7.15 -1.73
N HIS A 124 2.51 7.32 -2.10
CA HIS A 124 2.06 7.34 -3.50
C HIS A 124 2.24 6.02 -4.26
N LEU A 125 2.17 4.90 -3.53
CA LEU A 125 2.18 3.53 -4.05
C LEU A 125 0.80 2.87 -3.79
N PRO A 126 -0.24 3.26 -4.54
CA PRO A 126 -1.58 2.75 -4.33
C PRO A 126 -1.67 1.25 -4.62
N ILE A 127 -2.54 0.57 -3.89
CA ILE A 127 -2.90 -0.82 -4.12
C ILE A 127 -4.07 -0.90 -5.08
N THR A 128 -4.03 -1.85 -6.01
CA THR A 128 -5.09 -2.10 -6.99
C THR A 128 -6.09 -3.14 -6.46
N SER A 129 -7.28 -3.18 -7.06
CA SER A 129 -8.35 -4.14 -6.74
C SER A 129 -7.85 -5.60 -6.65
N ASP A 130 -6.97 -6.01 -7.55
CA ASP A 130 -6.35 -7.34 -7.66
C ASP A 130 -5.10 -7.54 -6.78
N GLY A 131 -4.87 -6.65 -5.81
CA GLY A 131 -3.78 -6.80 -4.83
C GLY A 131 -2.38 -6.56 -5.39
N HIS A 132 -2.26 -5.85 -6.50
CA HIS A 132 -0.97 -5.36 -6.96
C HIS A 132 -0.72 -3.97 -6.38
N PHE A 133 0.48 -3.45 -6.55
CA PHE A 133 0.78 -2.05 -6.23
C PHE A 133 1.23 -1.31 -7.49
N LEU A 134 0.92 -0.02 -7.55
CA LEU A 134 1.44 0.84 -8.60
C LEU A 134 2.77 1.45 -8.17
N ALA A 135 3.72 1.44 -9.09
CA ALA A 135 5.03 2.04 -8.96
C ALA A 135 5.37 2.83 -10.23
N TYR A 136 6.46 3.59 -10.21
CA TYR A 136 6.88 4.47 -11.29
C TYR A 136 8.13 3.94 -11.96
N LYS A 137 8.25 4.20 -13.27
CA LYS A 137 9.41 3.83 -14.06
C LYS A 137 9.72 4.92 -15.07
N ALA A 138 10.98 5.35 -15.13
CA ALA A 138 11.46 6.17 -16.22
C ALA A 138 11.90 5.31 -17.41
N VAL A 139 11.54 5.77 -18.60
CA VAL A 139 11.75 5.10 -19.89
C VAL A 139 12.21 6.13 -20.91
N GLY A 140 12.82 5.67 -22.00
CA GLY A 140 13.29 6.55 -23.08
C GLY A 140 12.15 7.22 -23.83
N GLU A 141 12.51 8.11 -24.75
CA GLU A 141 11.56 8.77 -25.65
C GLU A 141 10.75 7.76 -26.48
N ASP A 142 11.39 6.65 -26.86
CA ASP A 142 10.80 5.53 -27.62
C ASP A 142 10.19 4.44 -26.73
N PHE A 143 9.99 4.72 -25.45
CA PHE A 143 9.49 3.79 -24.42
C PHE A 143 10.40 2.59 -24.12
N THR A 144 11.65 2.57 -24.58
CA THR A 144 12.59 1.54 -24.14
C THR A 144 13.11 1.78 -22.72
N ASP A 145 13.59 0.75 -22.03
CA ASP A 145 14.21 0.94 -20.71
C ASP A 145 15.52 1.73 -20.81
N LEU A 146 15.76 2.68 -19.90
CA LEU A 146 16.92 3.57 -19.96
C LEU A 146 18.28 2.89 -19.84
N TYR A 147 18.35 1.70 -19.24
CA TYR A 147 19.63 1.02 -19.01
C TYR A 147 20.11 0.24 -20.23
N SER A 148 19.24 -0.60 -20.80
CA SER A 148 19.60 -1.47 -21.92
C SER A 148 19.12 -0.96 -23.27
N GLY A 149 18.12 -0.08 -23.31
CA GLY A 149 17.48 0.41 -24.53
C GLY A 149 16.81 -0.69 -25.34
N SER A 150 16.34 -1.77 -24.69
CA SER A 150 15.93 -3.00 -25.38
C SER A 150 14.55 -3.53 -24.98
N LEU A 151 14.07 -3.20 -23.78
CA LEU A 151 12.78 -3.63 -23.28
C LEU A 151 11.73 -2.56 -23.57
N ASP A 152 10.70 -2.90 -24.34
CA ASP A 152 9.56 -2.02 -24.62
C ASP A 152 8.67 -1.84 -23.38
N ASN A 153 8.45 -0.59 -22.99
CA ASN A 153 7.61 -0.16 -21.88
C ASN A 153 6.44 0.71 -22.36
N SER A 154 5.98 0.52 -23.59
CA SER A 154 4.74 1.11 -24.07
C SER A 154 3.56 0.71 -23.17
N VAL A 155 2.57 1.59 -23.02
CA VAL A 155 1.37 1.28 -22.22
C VAL A 155 0.67 0.03 -22.75
N GLY A 156 0.31 -0.87 -21.84
CA GLY A 156 -0.25 -2.20 -22.11
C GLY A 156 0.78 -3.32 -22.20
N GLN A 157 2.08 -3.02 -22.22
CA GLN A 157 3.12 -4.06 -22.23
C GLN A 157 3.28 -4.72 -20.87
N THR A 158 3.46 -6.04 -20.89
CA THR A 158 3.94 -6.81 -19.75
C THR A 158 5.40 -7.15 -19.98
N VAL A 159 6.28 -6.64 -19.12
CA VAL A 159 7.72 -6.88 -19.20
C VAL A 159 8.09 -7.94 -18.17
N GLU A 160 8.70 -9.03 -18.62
CA GLU A 160 9.02 -10.18 -17.79
C GLU A 160 10.43 -10.71 -18.12
N VAL A 161 11.17 -11.09 -17.08
CA VAL A 161 12.46 -11.77 -17.18
C VAL A 161 12.48 -12.98 -16.24
N PRO A 162 13.32 -14.00 -16.49
CA PRO A 162 13.46 -15.11 -15.54
C PRO A 162 13.83 -14.59 -14.15
N ARG A 163 13.10 -14.99 -13.11
CA ARG A 163 13.37 -14.56 -11.73
C ARG A 163 14.81 -14.80 -11.29
N SER A 164 15.40 -15.91 -11.73
CA SER A 164 16.80 -16.27 -11.48
C SER A 164 17.82 -15.31 -12.11
N SER A 165 17.40 -14.49 -13.07
CA SER A 165 18.25 -13.44 -13.68
C SER A 165 18.25 -12.12 -12.90
N VAL A 166 17.38 -12.00 -11.89
CA VAL A 166 17.23 -10.80 -11.05
C VAL A 166 18.06 -10.94 -9.79
N ASN A 167 18.85 -9.92 -9.45
CA ASN A 167 19.70 -9.96 -8.27
C ASN A 167 18.87 -9.82 -6.98
N SER A 168 18.87 -10.87 -6.15
CA SER A 168 18.20 -10.91 -4.83
C SER A 168 18.99 -10.25 -3.70
N ASN A 169 20.26 -9.87 -3.91
CA ASN A 169 21.05 -9.20 -2.90
C ASN A 169 20.72 -7.70 -2.83
N ARG A 170 20.03 -7.28 -1.77
CA ARG A 170 19.68 -5.87 -1.52
C ARG A 170 20.88 -4.93 -1.41
N ASN A 171 22.06 -5.42 -1.03
CA ASN A 171 23.27 -4.62 -0.87
C ASN A 171 24.03 -4.41 -2.20
N SER A 172 23.60 -5.07 -3.28
CA SER A 172 24.16 -4.86 -4.62
C SER A 172 23.40 -3.75 -5.35
N HIS A 173 23.62 -2.48 -5.04
CA HIS A 173 22.75 -1.35 -5.43
C HIS A 173 22.46 -1.21 -6.95
N CYS A 174 23.47 -1.39 -7.81
CA CYS A 174 23.34 -1.37 -9.27
C CYS A 174 23.51 -2.79 -9.82
N ALA A 175 22.42 -3.54 -9.93
CA ALA A 175 22.44 -4.93 -10.35
C ALA A 175 21.30 -5.25 -11.32
N ALA A 176 21.41 -6.42 -11.96
CA ALA A 176 20.43 -6.92 -12.92
C ALA A 176 19.04 -7.10 -12.28
N GLY A 177 18.01 -6.72 -13.03
CA GLY A 177 16.62 -6.81 -12.61
C GLY A 177 15.75 -5.80 -13.33
N LEU A 178 14.44 -6.08 -13.35
CA LEU A 178 13.46 -5.10 -13.75
C LEU A 178 13.29 -4.08 -12.62
N HIS A 179 13.62 -2.82 -12.91
CA HIS A 179 13.56 -1.72 -11.95
C HIS A 179 12.28 -0.91 -12.12
N VAL A 180 11.61 -0.72 -10.99
CA VAL A 180 10.55 0.26 -10.71
C VAL A 180 10.90 0.97 -9.40
N GLY A 181 10.22 2.06 -9.08
CA GLY A 181 10.45 2.74 -7.82
C GLY A 181 9.34 3.67 -7.38
N ALA A 182 9.56 4.33 -6.24
CA ALA A 182 8.78 5.50 -5.84
C ALA A 182 9.04 6.67 -6.81
N ILE A 183 8.13 7.64 -6.82
CA ILE A 183 8.13 8.76 -7.78
C ILE A 183 9.47 9.51 -7.81
N ASP A 184 10.00 9.87 -6.63
CA ASP A 184 11.27 10.59 -6.49
C ASP A 184 12.45 9.84 -7.13
N TYR A 185 12.52 8.53 -6.89
CA TYR A 185 13.58 7.69 -7.46
C TYR A 185 13.45 7.60 -8.98
N ALA A 186 12.24 7.33 -9.50
CA ALA A 186 12.02 7.16 -10.91
C ALA A 186 12.28 8.46 -11.69
N ALA A 187 11.78 9.60 -11.18
CA ALA A 187 12.01 10.92 -11.75
C ALA A 187 13.51 11.27 -11.77
N SER A 188 14.20 11.08 -10.64
CA SER A 188 15.65 11.32 -10.53
C SER A 188 16.45 10.44 -11.49
N TYR A 189 16.09 9.15 -11.61
CA TYR A 189 16.77 8.22 -12.52
C TYR A 189 16.56 8.60 -13.99
N GLY A 190 15.38 9.11 -14.35
CA GLY A 190 15.06 9.59 -15.69
C GLY A 190 15.55 11.00 -16.01
N GLY A 191 15.99 11.77 -15.00
CA GLY A 191 16.29 13.19 -15.16
C GLY A 191 15.06 14.04 -15.49
N ILE A 192 13.89 13.68 -14.94
CA ILE A 192 12.58 14.29 -15.23
C ILE A 192 12.18 15.25 -14.10
N ASP A 193 11.82 16.50 -14.41
CA ASP A 193 11.26 17.42 -13.42
C ASP A 193 9.73 17.33 -13.40
N ILE A 194 9.21 16.54 -12.48
CA ILE A 194 7.77 16.33 -12.31
C ILE A 194 6.99 17.60 -11.94
N ASN A 195 7.66 18.67 -11.48
CA ASN A 195 7.03 19.94 -11.13
C ASN A 195 7.06 20.94 -12.28
N ASN A 196 7.84 20.68 -13.33
CA ASN A 196 8.04 21.57 -14.44
C ASN A 196 7.95 20.79 -15.75
N LYS A 197 6.73 20.61 -16.25
CA LYS A 197 6.48 20.04 -17.58
C LYS A 197 6.87 21.07 -18.67
N SER A 198 8.15 21.43 -18.75
CA SER A 198 8.68 22.16 -19.91
C SER A 198 8.96 21.17 -21.04
N ASP A 199 8.72 21.61 -22.28
CA ASP A 199 8.95 20.80 -23.49
C ASP A 199 10.44 20.45 -23.75
N ASP A 200 11.35 20.74 -22.81
CA ASP A 200 12.81 20.61 -22.92
C ASP A 200 13.41 19.58 -21.91
N ASP A 201 12.55 18.78 -21.27
CA ASP A 201 12.91 17.76 -20.28
C ASP A 201 13.53 16.51 -20.93
N GLY A 202 14.65 16.65 -21.64
CA GLY A 202 15.56 15.56 -22.01
C GLY A 202 14.99 14.37 -22.82
N GLY A 203 13.72 14.41 -23.22
CA GLY A 203 13.01 13.39 -24.01
C GLY A 203 12.52 12.15 -23.24
N ASN A 204 12.90 11.97 -21.97
CA ASN A 204 12.53 10.76 -21.21
C ASN A 204 11.09 10.84 -20.69
N ASN A 205 10.44 9.68 -20.64
CA ASN A 205 9.06 9.55 -20.18
C ASN A 205 8.99 8.88 -18.80
N LEU A 206 7.93 9.20 -18.06
CA LEU A 206 7.58 8.48 -16.84
C LEU A 206 6.30 7.66 -17.08
N VAL A 207 6.33 6.39 -16.72
CA VAL A 207 5.20 5.46 -16.82
C VAL A 207 4.85 4.87 -15.45
N ILE A 208 3.61 4.42 -15.34
CA ILE A 208 3.08 3.74 -14.17
C ILE A 208 3.08 2.24 -14.45
N CYS A 209 3.71 1.48 -13.56
CA CYS A 209 3.78 0.03 -13.61
C CYS A 209 2.95 -0.59 -12.50
N LYS A 210 2.09 -1.56 -12.84
CA LYS A 210 1.43 -2.45 -11.89
C LYS A 210 2.33 -3.64 -11.60
N VAL A 211 2.62 -3.89 -10.33
CA VAL A 211 3.58 -4.90 -9.88
C VAL A 211 2.90 -5.86 -8.90
N ASN A 212 3.02 -7.16 -9.18
CA ASN A 212 2.53 -8.17 -8.26
C ASN A 212 3.54 -8.37 -7.12
N PRO A 213 3.11 -8.34 -5.83
CA PRO A 213 3.97 -8.68 -4.69
C PRO A 213 4.69 -10.03 -4.82
N MET A 214 4.12 -11.02 -5.53
CA MET A 214 4.77 -12.31 -5.78
C MET A 214 6.03 -12.19 -6.65
N ASP A 215 6.06 -11.19 -7.53
CA ASP A 215 7.12 -10.98 -8.53
C ASP A 215 8.26 -10.09 -8.02
N VAL A 216 8.15 -9.57 -6.79
CA VAL A 216 9.21 -8.80 -6.13
C VAL A 216 10.37 -9.72 -5.77
N VAL A 217 11.60 -9.32 -6.08
CA VAL A 217 12.82 -10.10 -5.86
C VAL A 217 13.72 -9.49 -4.79
N SER A 218 13.91 -8.17 -4.79
CA SER A 218 14.62 -7.47 -3.71
C SER A 218 14.31 -5.97 -3.68
N VAL A 219 14.48 -5.36 -2.52
CA VAL A 219 14.41 -3.91 -2.30
C VAL A 219 15.79 -3.43 -1.84
N PRO A 220 16.58 -2.84 -2.76
CA PRO A 220 17.89 -2.31 -2.45
C PRO A 220 17.88 -1.34 -1.28
N SER A 221 18.91 -1.40 -0.43
CA SER A 221 19.00 -0.62 0.80
C SER A 221 19.47 0.83 0.59
N ASP A 222 19.88 1.18 -0.62
CA ASP A 222 20.19 2.56 -1.00
C ASP A 222 18.92 3.35 -1.33
N SER A 223 19.11 4.65 -1.63
CA SER A 223 18.04 5.52 -2.14
C SER A 223 16.81 5.57 -1.23
N ARG A 224 16.98 5.38 0.09
CA ARG A 224 15.89 5.32 1.09
C ARG A 224 14.82 4.28 0.74
N PHE A 225 15.22 3.12 0.22
CA PHE A 225 14.32 2.02 -0.17
C PHE A 225 13.31 2.41 -1.25
N GLN A 226 13.61 3.42 -2.08
CA GLN A 226 12.72 3.88 -3.15
C GLN A 226 12.86 3.09 -4.45
N LYS A 227 13.80 2.15 -4.50
CA LYS A 227 14.06 1.29 -5.66
C LYS A 227 13.55 -0.12 -5.37
N LEU A 228 12.94 -0.76 -6.35
CA LEU A 228 12.51 -2.15 -6.26
C LEU A 228 12.96 -2.95 -7.48
N ARG A 229 13.38 -4.20 -7.25
CA ARG A 229 13.64 -5.19 -8.28
C ARG A 229 12.53 -6.22 -8.30
N CYS A 230 11.98 -6.45 -9.49
CA CYS A 230 11.01 -7.49 -9.74
C CYS A 230 11.45 -8.34 -10.95
N CYS A 231 10.75 -9.45 -11.17
CA CYS A 231 10.88 -10.25 -12.39
C CYS A 231 9.77 -9.98 -13.41
N LYS A 232 8.71 -9.27 -13.03
CA LYS A 232 7.58 -8.95 -13.89
C LYS A 232 6.85 -7.68 -13.45
N TYR A 233 6.40 -6.89 -14.42
CA TYR A 233 5.41 -5.82 -14.22
C TYR A 233 4.59 -5.59 -15.50
N GLU A 234 3.46 -4.90 -15.34
CA GLU A 234 2.63 -4.42 -16.45
C GLU A 234 2.68 -2.90 -16.50
N VAL A 235 2.90 -2.30 -17.67
CA VAL A 235 2.80 -0.85 -17.86
C VAL A 235 1.35 -0.47 -18.08
N VAL A 236 0.74 0.24 -17.13
CA VAL A 236 -0.71 0.47 -17.14
C VAL A 236 -1.11 1.87 -17.59
N SER A 237 -0.21 2.85 -17.51
CA SER A 237 -0.50 4.22 -17.93
C SER A 237 0.76 5.04 -18.12
N MET A 238 0.65 6.10 -18.90
CA MET A 238 1.55 7.25 -18.81
C MET A 238 1.39 7.92 -17.46
N PHE A 239 2.49 8.45 -16.92
CA PHE A 239 2.41 9.32 -15.76
C PHE A 239 1.74 10.64 -16.15
N ASP A 240 0.65 10.97 -15.46
CA ASP A 240 0.03 12.28 -15.57
C ASP A 240 0.28 13.11 -14.30
N ASN A 241 -0.02 12.51 -13.14
CA ASN A 241 0.11 13.13 -11.84
C ASN A 241 0.45 12.09 -10.76
N ILE A 242 0.95 12.57 -9.62
CA ILE A 242 1.24 11.75 -8.45
C ILE A 242 -0.06 11.22 -7.85
N PHE A 243 -0.10 9.92 -7.53
CA PHE A 243 -1.26 9.34 -6.87
C PHE A 243 -1.53 9.95 -5.51
N SER A 244 -2.72 10.50 -5.29
CA SER A 244 -3.12 11.08 -4.00
C SER A 244 -3.84 10.11 -3.07
N SER A 245 -4.32 8.96 -3.59
CA SER A 245 -5.02 7.94 -2.79
C SER A 245 -4.12 6.72 -2.54
N SER A 246 -4.42 5.98 -1.48
CA SER A 246 -3.79 4.70 -1.13
C SER A 246 -4.32 3.54 -1.97
N VAL A 247 -5.39 3.75 -2.75
CA VAL A 247 -6.04 2.75 -3.58
C VAL A 247 -6.23 3.29 -4.99
N TYR A 248 -6.06 2.43 -5.98
CA TYR A 248 -6.43 2.73 -7.36
C TYR A 248 -7.47 1.72 -7.84
N MET A 249 -8.72 2.18 -7.97
CA MET A 249 -9.86 1.38 -8.40
C MET A 249 -10.83 2.22 -9.22
N THR A 250 -11.46 1.60 -10.19
CA THR A 250 -12.61 2.14 -10.91
C THR A 250 -13.89 2.00 -10.09
N GLU A 251 -14.90 2.84 -10.35
CA GLU A 251 -16.21 2.75 -9.71
C GLU A 251 -16.84 1.36 -9.87
N ASN A 252 -16.68 0.76 -11.06
CA ASN A 252 -17.17 -0.59 -11.35
C ASN A 252 -16.52 -1.66 -10.46
N GLU A 253 -15.22 -1.56 -10.20
CA GLU A 253 -14.51 -2.49 -9.31
C GLU A 253 -14.97 -2.32 -7.86
N ILE A 254 -15.16 -1.07 -7.41
CA ILE A 254 -15.69 -0.79 -6.08
C ILE A 254 -17.08 -1.42 -5.90
N ASP A 255 -17.96 -1.23 -6.88
CA ASP A 255 -19.31 -1.80 -6.87
C ASP A 255 -19.33 -3.32 -6.96
N SER A 256 -18.35 -3.92 -7.67
CA SER A 256 -18.20 -5.37 -7.74
C SER A 256 -17.81 -5.94 -6.37
N ILE A 257 -16.77 -5.39 -5.74
CA ILE A 257 -16.28 -5.84 -4.43
C ILE A 257 -17.36 -5.71 -3.37
N LYS A 258 -18.10 -4.59 -3.35
CA LYS A 258 -19.21 -4.39 -2.40
C LYS A 258 -20.36 -5.40 -2.56
N ARG A 259 -20.49 -6.03 -3.73
CA ARG A 259 -21.53 -7.04 -4.03
C ARG A 259 -21.09 -8.46 -3.71
N GLU A 260 -19.79 -8.72 -3.62
CA GLU A 260 -19.28 -10.04 -3.26
C GLU A 260 -19.60 -10.38 -1.80
N LYS A 261 -20.17 -11.57 -1.59
CA LYS A 261 -20.46 -12.06 -0.24
C LYS A 261 -19.22 -12.70 0.35
N ARG A 262 -18.90 -12.32 1.58
CA ARG A 262 -17.83 -12.94 2.36
C ARG A 262 -18.35 -14.26 2.89
N THR A 263 -17.76 -15.36 2.46
CA THR A 263 -18.11 -16.68 2.98
C THR A 263 -17.11 -17.12 4.04
N LYS A 264 -17.48 -18.13 4.83
CA LYS A 264 -16.54 -18.72 5.80
C LYS A 264 -15.36 -19.38 5.11
N GLU A 265 -15.60 -19.95 3.92
CA GLU A 265 -14.56 -20.56 3.09
C GLU A 265 -13.54 -19.53 2.63
N TRP A 266 -14.01 -18.37 2.16
CA TRP A 266 -13.13 -17.25 1.79
C TRP A 266 -12.28 -16.79 2.97
N ALA A 267 -12.89 -16.60 4.14
CA ALA A 267 -12.17 -16.19 5.33
C ALA A 267 -11.08 -17.19 5.72
N HIS A 268 -11.39 -18.50 5.69
CA HIS A 268 -10.43 -19.56 5.99
C HIS A 268 -9.23 -19.58 5.03
N GLU A 269 -9.49 -19.34 3.74
CA GLU A 269 -8.44 -19.24 2.72
C GLU A 269 -7.51 -18.06 3.01
N ILE A 270 -8.07 -16.87 3.27
CA ILE A 270 -7.31 -15.66 3.60
C ILE A 270 -6.51 -15.85 4.90
N THR A 271 -7.10 -16.43 5.95
CA THR A 271 -6.40 -16.74 7.21
C THR A 271 -5.15 -17.59 6.96
N SER A 272 -5.27 -18.62 6.11
CA SER A 272 -4.15 -19.52 5.79
C SER A 272 -3.00 -18.78 5.09
N LYS A 273 -3.32 -17.84 4.20
CA LYS A 273 -2.35 -17.00 3.48
C LYS A 273 -1.65 -16.00 4.40
N LEU A 274 -2.41 -15.34 5.28
CA LEU A 274 -1.89 -14.40 6.26
C LEU A 274 -0.97 -15.06 7.28
N LYS A 275 -1.26 -16.31 7.66
CA LYS A 275 -0.40 -17.08 8.55
C LYS A 275 1.01 -17.22 8.00
N ARG A 276 1.18 -17.49 6.70
CA ARG A 276 2.50 -17.56 6.06
C ARG A 276 3.23 -16.22 6.18
N VAL A 277 2.58 -15.12 5.85
CA VAL A 277 3.20 -13.79 5.89
C VAL A 277 3.63 -13.45 7.32
N LYS A 278 2.77 -13.71 8.31
CA LYS A 278 3.09 -13.53 9.73
C LYS A 278 4.30 -14.36 10.15
N GLU A 279 4.33 -15.65 9.81
CA GLU A 279 5.46 -16.53 10.14
C GLU A 279 6.79 -16.04 9.57
N VAL A 280 6.78 -15.45 8.38
CA VAL A 280 7.97 -14.84 7.77
C VAL A 280 8.43 -13.61 8.56
N LEU A 281 7.51 -12.73 8.95
CA LEU A 281 7.83 -11.52 9.71
C LEU A 281 8.33 -11.82 11.12
N GLU A 282 7.67 -12.74 11.84
CA GLU A 282 8.08 -13.17 13.17
C GLU A 282 9.46 -13.86 13.18
N LYS A 283 9.86 -14.51 12.07
CA LYS A 283 11.23 -15.02 11.95
C LYS A 283 12.22 -13.87 11.95
N VAL A 284 11.98 -12.81 11.18
CA VAL A 284 12.91 -11.68 11.06
C VAL A 284 13.07 -10.92 12.37
N GLU A 285 12.00 -10.63 13.09
CA GLU A 285 12.08 -9.95 14.40
C GLU A 285 12.94 -10.72 15.41
N ARG A 286 12.82 -12.05 15.42
CA ARG A 286 13.65 -12.93 16.24
C ARG A 286 15.13 -12.91 15.86
N TYR A 287 15.46 -12.67 14.59
CA TYR A 287 16.86 -12.54 14.14
C TYR A 287 17.41 -11.12 14.36
N ALA A 288 16.56 -10.10 14.49
CA ALA A 288 16.98 -8.72 14.76
C ALA A 288 17.24 -8.43 16.25
N THR A 289 16.76 -9.31 17.16
CA THR A 289 16.89 -9.18 18.62
C THR A 289 18.04 -10.00 19.22
N VAL A 290 18.90 -10.62 18.40
CA VAL A 290 20.08 -11.41 18.81
C VAL A 290 21.38 -10.70 18.45
#